data_AF-A0A944N3P0-F1
#
_entry.id   AF-A0A944N3P0-F1
#
_cell.length_a   1.000
_cell.length_b   1.000
_cell.length_c   1.000
_cell.angle_alpha   90.00
_cell.angle_beta   90.00
_cell.angle_gamma   90.00
#
_symmetry.space_group_name_H-M   'P 1'
#
loop_
_entity.id
_entity.type
_entity.pdbx_description
1 polymer ?
#
loop_
_entity_poly.entity_id
_entity_poly.type
_entity_poly.pdbx_seq_one_letter_code
_entity_poly.pdbx_strand_id
1 'polypeptide(L)'
;MKFSLNSILKVITAALYPLLIFLGVNWFEAADRFTGQLFLLLPVIVNSVLLFTFAVTLLYPPAIIEKIARTISKDLSPDELIYCRKVTLIWSLFFLLNGSTALYLTFYASLEAWTLYNGVVAYVLMGLLFSLEFLYRHWRFRRYVGTPFDSILRRIFPPPVSNAN
;
A
#
# COMPACT_ATOMS: atom_id res chain seq x y z
N MET A 1 0.85 -69.95 -11.48
CA MET A 1 -0.13 -68.98 -10.92
C MET A 1 -0.47 -67.96 -12.00
N LYS A 2 -1.65 -68.04 -12.64
CA LYS A 2 -2.09 -67.02 -13.62
C LYS A 2 -3.00 -66.03 -12.89
N PHE A 3 -2.49 -64.83 -12.58
CA PHE A 3 -3.34 -63.76 -12.07
C PHE A 3 -4.28 -63.29 -13.18
N SER A 4 -5.58 -63.19 -12.88
CA SER A 4 -6.56 -62.58 -13.79
C SER A 4 -6.27 -61.09 -13.92
N LEU A 5 -6.40 -60.54 -15.14
CA LEU A 5 -6.23 -59.12 -15.43
C LEU A 5 -7.06 -58.24 -14.49
N ASN A 6 -8.26 -58.69 -14.12
CA ASN A 6 -9.16 -57.99 -13.19
C ASN A 6 -8.61 -57.94 -11.76
N SER A 7 -7.89 -58.96 -11.32
CA SER A 7 -7.26 -58.98 -10.00
C SER A 7 -6.07 -58.03 -9.95
N ILE A 8 -5.28 -57.97 -11.03
CA ILE A 8 -4.18 -57.01 -11.19
C ILE A 8 -4.73 -55.58 -11.20
N LEU A 9 -5.81 -55.33 -11.96
CA LEU A 9 -6.46 -54.01 -12.02
C LEU A 9 -6.94 -53.54 -10.65
N LYS A 10 -7.58 -54.42 -9.86
CA LYS A 10 -8.08 -54.10 -8.51
C LYS A 10 -6.96 -53.70 -7.55
N VAL A 11 -5.85 -54.43 -7.58
CA VAL A 11 -4.67 -54.14 -6.74
C VAL A 11 -4.04 -52.80 -7.16
N ILE A 12 -3.91 -52.55 -8.46
CA ILE A 12 -3.43 -51.26 -8.99
C ILE A 12 -4.36 -50.13 -8.55
N THR A 13 -5.68 -50.26 -8.71
CA THR A 13 -6.63 -49.22 -8.28
C THR A 13 -6.61 -48.99 -6.77
N ALA A 14 -6.48 -50.06 -5.97
CA ALA A 14 -6.40 -49.96 -4.52
C ALA A 14 -5.11 -49.29 -4.04
N ALA A 15 -4.00 -49.45 -4.77
CA ALA A 15 -2.74 -48.78 -4.51
C ALA A 15 -2.70 -47.33 -5.04
N LEU A 16 -3.42 -47.04 -6.14
CA LEU A 16 -3.51 -45.70 -6.72
C LEU A 16 -4.30 -44.72 -5.84
N TYR A 17 -5.38 -45.18 -5.21
CA TYR A 17 -6.21 -44.32 -4.34
C TYR A 17 -5.44 -43.63 -3.19
N PRO A 18 -4.68 -44.33 -2.33
CA PRO A 18 -3.92 -43.70 -1.25
C PRO A 18 -2.80 -42.80 -1.77
N LEU A 19 -2.19 -43.14 -2.92
CA LEU A 19 -1.21 -42.27 -3.57
C LEU A 19 -1.85 -40.96 -4.05
N LEU A 20 -3.02 -41.03 -4.70
CA LEU A 20 -3.74 -39.84 -5.16
C LEU A 20 -4.20 -38.96 -4.00
N ILE A 21 -4.68 -39.56 -2.91
CA ILE A 21 -5.04 -38.82 -1.68
C ILE A 21 -3.80 -38.14 -1.09
N PHE A 22 -2.69 -38.87 -0.96
CA PHE A 22 -1.43 -38.32 -0.46
C PHE A 22 -0.95 -37.15 -1.32
N LEU A 23 -0.92 -37.31 -2.65
CA LEU A 23 -0.55 -36.25 -3.58
C LEU A 23 -1.51 -35.05 -3.50
N GLY A 24 -2.81 -35.30 -3.39
CA GLY A 24 -3.83 -34.26 -3.25
C GLY A 24 -3.70 -33.45 -1.96
N VAL A 25 -3.46 -34.10 -0.82
CA VAL A 25 -3.24 -33.44 0.48
C VAL A 25 -1.95 -32.62 0.45
N ASN A 26 -0.84 -33.19 -0.03
CA ASN A 26 0.43 -32.45 -0.13
C ASN A 26 0.33 -31.27 -1.09
N TRP A 27 -0.40 -31.41 -2.20
CA TRP A 27 -0.66 -30.32 -3.13
C TRP A 27 -1.47 -29.20 -2.48
N PHE A 28 -2.54 -29.55 -1.75
CA PHE A 28 -3.37 -28.58 -1.04
C PHE A 28 -2.59 -27.83 0.05
N GLU A 29 -1.81 -28.54 0.86
CA GLU A 29 -0.94 -27.94 1.88
C GLU A 29 0.17 -27.06 1.27
N ALA A 30 0.72 -27.46 0.13
CA ALA A 30 1.70 -26.64 -0.58
C ALA A 30 1.05 -25.36 -1.14
N ALA A 31 -0.15 -25.46 -1.69
CA ALA A 31 -0.91 -24.34 -2.20
C ALA A 31 -1.28 -23.35 -1.07
N ASP A 32 -1.76 -23.85 0.06
CA ASP A 32 -2.12 -23.02 1.22
C ASP A 32 -0.90 -22.28 1.79
N ARG A 33 0.24 -22.97 1.91
CA ARG A 33 1.51 -22.34 2.33
C ARG A 33 1.95 -21.23 1.37
N PHE A 34 1.83 -21.45 0.07
CA PHE A 34 2.17 -20.43 -0.93
C PHE A 34 1.24 -19.22 -0.82
N THR A 35 -0.07 -19.45 -0.72
CA THR A 35 -1.06 -18.37 -0.56
C THR A 35 -0.83 -17.58 0.73
N GLY A 36 -0.54 -18.25 1.84
CA GLY A 36 -0.21 -17.61 3.11
C GLY A 36 1.04 -16.73 3.03
N GLN A 37 2.11 -17.23 2.40
CA GLN A 37 3.33 -16.44 2.20
C GLN A 37 3.11 -15.23 1.30
N LEU A 38 2.33 -15.38 0.22
CA LEU A 38 1.99 -14.28 -0.66
C LEU A 38 1.18 -13.20 0.06
N PHE A 39 0.27 -13.60 0.94
CA PHE A 39 -0.52 -12.68 1.75
C PHE A 39 0.37 -11.82 2.66
N LEU A 40 1.38 -12.42 3.30
CA LEU A 40 2.34 -11.69 4.13
C LEU A 40 3.20 -10.68 3.36
N LEU A 41 3.34 -10.85 2.04
CA LEU A 41 4.05 -9.92 1.18
C LEU A 41 3.17 -8.80 0.61
N LEU A 42 1.84 -8.86 0.76
CA LEU A 42 0.94 -7.84 0.21
C LEU A 42 1.29 -6.41 0.65
N PRO A 43 1.58 -6.13 1.94
CA PRO A 43 1.97 -4.78 2.34
C PRO A 43 3.26 -4.32 1.65
N VAL A 44 4.22 -5.22 1.44
CA VAL A 44 5.48 -4.92 0.72
C VAL A 44 5.18 -4.55 -0.73
N ILE A 45 4.37 -5.37 -1.41
CA ILE A 45 3.99 -5.15 -2.81
C ILE A 45 3.28 -3.80 -2.97
N VAL A 46 2.31 -3.50 -2.10
CA VAL A 46 1.57 -2.22 -2.14
C VAL A 46 2.52 -1.04 -1.94
N ASN A 47 3.37 -1.07 -0.91
CA ASN A 47 4.35 0.00 -0.67
C ASN A 47 5.32 0.14 -1.86
N SER A 48 5.72 -0.97 -2.49
CA SER A 48 6.64 -0.95 -3.63
C SER A 48 6.02 -0.30 -4.87
N VAL A 49 4.75 -0.63 -5.17
CA VAL A 49 4.00 -0.02 -6.29
C VAL A 49 3.78 1.48 -6.05
N LEU A 50 3.44 1.87 -4.82
CA LEU A 50 3.25 3.27 -4.47
C LEU A 50 4.58 4.05 -4.51
N LEU A 51 5.64 3.49 -3.93
CA LEU A 51 6.99 4.05 -4.00
C LEU A 51 7.40 4.26 -5.46
N PHE A 52 7.28 3.23 -6.29
CA PHE A 52 7.62 3.31 -7.71
C PHE A 52 6.84 4.44 -8.40
N THR A 53 5.53 4.49 -8.19
CA THR A 53 4.67 5.52 -8.78
C THR A 53 5.12 6.93 -8.37
N PHE A 54 5.35 7.17 -7.08
CA PHE A 54 5.77 8.47 -6.58
C PHE A 54 7.18 8.84 -7.06
N ALA A 55 8.14 7.91 -6.94
CA ALA A 55 9.53 8.12 -7.33
C ALA A 55 9.68 8.39 -8.83
N VAL A 56 8.97 7.63 -9.68
CA VAL A 56 8.98 7.86 -11.13
C VAL A 56 8.48 9.27 -11.46
N THR A 57 7.43 9.76 -10.80
CA THR A 57 6.96 11.15 -11.05
C THR A 57 7.89 12.24 -10.54
N LEU A 58 8.82 11.93 -9.62
CA LEU A 58 9.87 12.87 -9.22
C LEU A 58 10.97 12.98 -10.30
N LEU A 59 11.32 11.84 -10.90
CA LEU A 59 12.32 11.74 -11.97
C LEU A 59 11.78 12.27 -13.31
N TYR A 60 10.50 12.01 -13.59
CA TYR A 60 9.78 12.46 -14.78
C TYR A 60 8.60 13.35 -14.37
N PRO A 61 8.84 14.67 -14.17
CA PRO A 61 7.81 15.61 -13.72
C PRO A 61 6.63 15.68 -14.70
N PRO A 62 5.43 16.09 -14.24
CA PRO A 62 5.13 16.64 -12.92
C PRO A 62 4.98 15.57 -11.83
N ALA A 63 5.25 15.96 -10.58
CA ALA A 63 5.13 15.09 -9.42
C ALA A 63 3.66 14.65 -9.20
N ILE A 64 3.41 13.44 -8.67
CA ILE A 64 2.05 12.91 -8.51
C ILE A 64 1.15 13.84 -7.68
N ILE A 65 1.68 14.46 -6.62
CA ILE A 65 0.93 15.40 -5.78
C ILE A 65 0.59 16.68 -6.55
N GLU A 66 1.44 17.12 -7.47
CA GLU A 66 1.13 18.23 -8.37
C GLU A 66 -0.01 17.86 -9.33
N LYS A 67 0.01 16.64 -9.89
CA LYS A 67 -1.08 16.15 -10.76
C LYS A 67 -2.42 16.16 -10.03
N ILE A 68 -2.45 15.73 -8.76
CA ILE A 68 -3.64 15.76 -7.90
C ILE A 68 -4.02 17.21 -7.55
N ALA A 69 -3.06 18.07 -7.24
CA ALA A 69 -3.35 19.47 -6.93
C ALA A 69 -3.98 20.20 -8.13
N ARG A 70 -3.54 19.89 -9.36
CA ARG A 70 -4.07 20.48 -10.60
C ARG A 70 -5.50 20.08 -10.94
N THR A 71 -6.00 18.95 -10.45
CA THR A 71 -7.43 18.60 -10.61
C THR A 71 -8.32 19.44 -9.69
N ILE A 72 -7.77 19.97 -8.59
CA ILE A 72 -8.48 20.82 -7.63
C ILE A 72 -8.35 22.31 -8.00
N SER A 73 -7.14 22.75 -8.36
CA SER A 73 -6.84 24.14 -8.71
C SER A 73 -5.91 24.21 -9.92
N LYS A 74 -6.37 24.83 -11.01
CA LYS A 74 -5.60 24.89 -12.26
C LYS A 74 -4.35 25.77 -12.16
N ASP A 75 -4.44 26.86 -11.38
CA ASP A 75 -3.37 27.87 -11.27
C ASP A 75 -2.60 27.70 -9.96
N LEU A 76 -1.57 26.86 -9.99
CA LEU A 76 -0.60 26.68 -8.89
C LEU A 76 0.55 27.68 -9.02
N SER A 77 0.84 28.39 -7.94
CA SER A 77 2.01 29.27 -7.82
C SER A 77 3.32 28.47 -7.83
N PRO A 78 4.46 29.09 -8.18
CA PRO A 78 5.77 28.42 -8.15
C PRO A 78 6.11 27.79 -6.78
N ASP A 79 5.72 28.44 -5.68
CA ASP A 79 5.88 27.92 -4.32
C ASP A 79 5.06 26.63 -4.09
N GLU A 80 3.82 26.57 -4.58
CA GLU A 80 2.96 25.39 -4.50
C GLU A 80 3.53 24.22 -5.31
N LEU A 81 4.16 24.50 -6.46
CA LEU A 81 4.84 23.48 -7.28
C LEU A 81 6.03 22.86 -6.53
N ILE A 82 6.89 23.68 -5.94
CA ILE A 82 8.02 23.22 -5.13
C ILE A 82 7.53 22.41 -3.93
N TYR A 83 6.47 22.87 -3.28
CA TYR A 83 5.83 22.14 -2.18
C TYR A 83 5.32 20.77 -2.62
N CYS A 84 4.60 20.67 -3.74
CA CYS A 84 4.11 19.39 -4.26
C CYS A 84 5.25 18.39 -4.52
N ARG A 85 6.39 18.86 -5.04
CA ARG A 85 7.59 18.02 -5.20
C ARG A 85 8.14 17.53 -3.86
N LYS A 86 8.26 18.41 -2.86
CA LYS A 86 8.72 18.05 -1.52
C LYS A 86 7.81 17.03 -0.84
N VAL A 87 6.49 17.22 -0.92
CA VAL A 87 5.51 16.29 -0.37
C VAL A 87 5.60 14.93 -1.07
N THR A 88 5.74 14.92 -2.40
CA THR A 88 5.94 13.67 -3.15
C THR A 88 7.19 12.92 -2.68
N LEU A 89 8.30 13.63 -2.44
CA LEU A 89 9.52 13.04 -1.89
C LEU A 89 9.32 12.47 -0.48
N ILE A 90 8.61 13.18 0.40
CA ILE A 90 8.30 12.70 1.75
C ILE A 90 7.48 11.41 1.70
N TRP A 91 6.47 11.35 0.82
CA TRP A 91 5.69 10.13 0.62
C TRP A 91 6.52 8.99 0.04
N SER A 92 7.42 9.25 -0.92
CA SER A 92 8.37 8.24 -1.40
C SER A 92 9.22 7.69 -0.25
N LEU A 93 9.80 8.56 0.59
CA LEU A 93 10.59 8.12 1.73
C LEU A 93 9.76 7.29 2.71
N PHE A 94 8.51 7.70 2.97
CA PHE A 94 7.58 6.96 3.80
C PHE A 94 7.34 5.55 3.25
N PHE A 95 6.98 5.40 1.97
CA PHE A 95 6.73 4.09 1.36
C PHE A 95 7.97 3.20 1.35
N LEU A 96 9.15 3.78 1.17
CA LEU A 96 10.42 3.05 1.26
C LEU A 96 10.63 2.48 2.67
N LEU A 97 10.51 3.31 3.70
CA LEU A 97 10.72 2.88 5.09
C LEU A 97 9.63 1.90 5.55
N ASN A 98 8.37 2.19 5.21
CA ASN A 98 7.25 1.35 5.58
C ASN A 98 7.27 -0.01 4.86
N GLY A 99 7.58 -0.01 3.55
CA GLY A 99 7.76 -1.24 2.78
C GLY A 99 8.94 -2.08 3.26
N SER A 100 10.06 -1.44 3.62
CA SER A 100 11.23 -2.12 4.18
C SER A 100 10.92 -2.74 5.55
N THR A 101 10.16 -2.04 6.39
CA THR A 101 9.73 -2.55 7.70
C THR A 101 8.75 -3.71 7.53
N ALA A 102 7.79 -3.60 6.63
CA ALA A 102 6.87 -4.70 6.31
C ALA A 102 7.65 -5.94 5.81
N LEU A 103 8.64 -5.74 4.94
CA LEU A 103 9.49 -6.82 4.42
C LEU A 103 10.28 -7.51 5.52
N TYR A 104 10.86 -6.72 6.42
CA TYR A 104 11.56 -7.25 7.58
C TYR A 104 10.64 -8.10 8.46
N LEU A 105 9.44 -7.59 8.77
CA LEU A 105 8.49 -8.32 9.61
C LEU A 105 8.02 -9.62 8.96
N THR A 106 7.88 -9.66 7.64
CA THR A 106 7.47 -10.87 6.91
C THR A 106 8.48 -12.03 7.07
N PHE A 107 9.78 -11.72 7.14
CA PHE A 107 10.83 -12.75 7.19
C PHE A 107 11.38 -13.02 8.60
N TYR A 108 11.32 -12.05 9.50
CA TYR A 108 12.07 -12.11 10.77
C TYR A 108 11.22 -11.94 12.03
N ALA A 109 9.92 -11.62 11.92
CA ALA A 109 9.07 -11.35 13.06
C ALA A 109 7.93 -12.36 13.23
N SER A 110 7.28 -12.34 14.40
CA SER A 110 6.08 -13.13 14.65
C SER A 110 4.89 -12.58 13.85
N LEU A 111 3.90 -13.46 13.60
CA LEU A 111 2.65 -13.06 12.93
C LEU A 111 1.91 -11.97 13.70
N GLU A 112 1.99 -11.96 15.03
CA GLU A 112 1.40 -10.93 15.89
C GLU A 112 2.04 -9.56 15.64
N ALA A 113 3.39 -9.49 15.61
CA ALA A 113 4.11 -8.27 15.33
C ALA A 113 3.85 -7.78 13.90
N TRP A 114 3.83 -8.70 12.92
CA TRP A 114 3.48 -8.39 11.54
C TRP A 114 2.06 -7.82 11.43
N THR A 115 1.09 -8.43 12.11
CA THR A 115 -0.33 -8.03 12.10
C THR A 115 -0.52 -6.68 12.78
N LEU A 116 0.10 -6.47 13.94
CA LEU A 116 0.02 -5.18 14.65
C LEU A 116 0.59 -4.05 13.82
N TYR A 117 1.76 -4.26 13.21
CA TYR A 117 2.40 -3.22 12.42
C TYR A 117 1.60 -2.92 11.15
N ASN A 118 1.34 -3.93 10.32
CA ASN A 118 0.69 -3.73 9.03
C ASN A 118 -0.80 -3.43 9.16
N GLY A 119 -1.45 -3.89 10.23
CA GLY A 119 -2.88 -3.70 10.49
C GLY A 119 -3.21 -2.43 11.29
N VAL A 120 -2.28 -1.86 12.05
CA VAL A 120 -2.53 -0.67 12.89
C VAL A 120 -1.46 0.40 12.70
N VAL A 121 -0.20 0.09 13.01
CA VAL A 121 0.87 1.11 13.08
C VAL A 121 1.06 1.80 11.74
N ALA A 122 1.12 1.05 10.64
CA ALA A 122 1.28 1.60 9.30
C ALA A 122 0.16 2.59 8.94
N TYR A 123 -1.09 2.28 9.30
CA TYR A 123 -2.24 3.16 9.05
C TYR A 123 -2.22 4.41 9.92
N VAL A 124 -1.81 4.28 11.19
CA VAL A 124 -1.64 5.44 12.07
C VAL A 124 -0.57 6.37 11.50
N LEU A 125 0.60 5.85 11.09
CA LEU A 125 1.66 6.65 10.49
C LEU A 125 1.23 7.32 9.18
N MET A 126 0.53 6.59 8.30
CA MET A 126 -0.03 7.16 7.07
C MET A 126 -1.04 8.27 7.38
N GLY A 127 -1.95 8.05 8.33
CA GLY A 127 -2.95 9.02 8.75
C GLY A 127 -2.32 10.27 9.36
N LEU A 128 -1.27 10.12 10.17
CA LEU A 128 -0.51 11.24 10.73
C LEU A 128 0.19 12.02 9.63
N LEU A 129 0.90 11.36 8.71
CA LEU A 129 1.59 12.02 7.61
C LEU A 129 0.62 12.82 6.73
N PHE A 130 -0.51 12.20 6.36
CA PHE A 130 -1.55 12.85 5.59
C PHE A 130 -2.17 14.05 6.34
N SER A 131 -2.47 13.89 7.63
CA SER A 131 -3.07 14.96 8.44
C SER A 131 -2.12 16.14 8.60
N LEU A 132 -0.84 15.88 8.88
CA LEU A 132 0.19 16.90 9.02
C LEU A 132 0.42 17.65 7.71
N GLU A 133 0.52 16.93 6.57
CA GLU A 133 0.61 17.53 5.24
C GLU A 133 -0.60 18.42 4.96
N PHE A 134 -1.81 17.91 5.21
CA PHE A 134 -3.04 18.63 4.99
C PHE A 134 -3.11 19.92 5.83
N LEU A 135 -2.84 19.83 7.14
CA LEU A 135 -2.82 20.98 8.05
C LEU A 135 -1.77 22.01 7.63
N TYR A 136 -0.56 21.54 7.32
CA TYR A 136 0.53 22.41 6.88
C TYR A 136 0.20 23.14 5.58
N ARG A 137 -0.40 22.45 4.60
CA ARG A 137 -0.84 23.04 3.33
C ARG A 137 -1.84 24.18 3.56
N HIS A 138 -2.84 23.97 4.41
CA HIS A 138 -3.84 25.00 4.70
C HIS A 138 -3.26 26.16 5.51
N TRP A 139 -2.39 25.90 6.48
CA TRP A 139 -1.71 26.95 7.24
C TRP A 139 -0.79 27.80 6.34
N ARG A 140 -0.04 27.19 5.43
CA ARG A 140 0.95 27.87 4.58
C ARG A 140 0.34 28.62 3.39
N PHE A 141 -0.63 28.03 2.70
CA PHE A 141 -1.20 28.62 1.47
C PHE A 141 -2.56 29.27 1.69
N ARG A 142 -3.32 28.87 2.72
CA ARG A 142 -4.62 29.46 3.11
C ARG A 142 -5.57 29.65 1.92
N ARG A 143 -5.54 28.71 0.98
CA ARG A 143 -6.36 28.72 -0.23
C ARG A 143 -7.62 27.90 0.01
N TYR A 144 -8.76 28.50 -0.26
CA TYR A 144 -10.08 27.90 -0.05
C TYR A 144 -10.80 27.81 -1.38
N VAL A 145 -11.02 26.60 -1.87
CA VAL A 145 -11.57 26.31 -3.20
C VAL A 145 -13.01 25.78 -3.14
N GLY A 146 -13.64 25.87 -1.97
CA GLY A 146 -15.01 25.40 -1.73
C GLY A 146 -15.07 23.95 -1.25
N THR A 147 -14.03 23.45 -0.57
CA THR A 147 -14.08 22.11 0.01
C THR A 147 -14.98 22.10 1.27
N PRO A 148 -15.60 20.96 1.64
CA PRO A 148 -16.46 20.87 2.82
C PRO A 148 -15.78 21.32 4.13
N PHE A 149 -14.45 21.22 4.20
CA PHE A 149 -13.66 21.57 5.38
C PHE A 149 -13.30 23.07 5.44
N ASP A 150 -13.46 23.82 4.34
CA ASP A 150 -13.05 25.21 4.24
C ASP A 150 -13.73 26.10 5.30
N SER A 151 -14.99 25.80 5.65
CA SER A 151 -15.74 26.55 6.66
C SER A 151 -15.09 26.51 8.04
N ILE A 152 -14.56 25.35 8.43
CA ILE A 152 -13.86 25.17 9.71
C ILE A 152 -12.44 25.75 9.58
N LEU A 153 -11.75 25.44 8.48
CA LEU A 153 -10.37 25.85 8.27
C LEU A 153 -10.23 27.37 8.18
N ARG A 154 -11.20 28.10 7.59
CA ARG A 154 -11.23 29.58 7.58
C ARG A 154 -11.31 30.18 8.98
N ARG A 155 -11.96 29.49 9.93
CA ARG A 155 -12.05 29.93 11.33
C ARG A 155 -10.72 29.75 12.06
N ILE A 156 -9.98 28.69 11.74
CA ILE A 156 -8.69 28.36 12.36
C ILE A 156 -7.54 29.15 11.71
N PHE A 157 -7.58 29.31 10.38
CA PHE A 157 -6.55 29.96 9.57
C PHE A 157 -7.17 31.05 8.67
N PRO A 158 -7.37 32.27 9.17
CA PRO A 158 -8.00 33.34 8.40
C PRO A 158 -7.23 33.65 7.10
N PRO A 159 -7.94 33.90 5.97
CA PRO A 159 -7.30 34.21 4.70
C PRO A 159 -6.48 35.51 4.80
N PRO A 160 -5.38 35.64 4.04
CA PRO A 160 -4.61 36.88 3.98
C PRO A 160 -5.47 38.06 3.51
N VAL A 161 -5.23 39.25 4.07
CA VAL A 161 -6.02 40.48 3.82
C VAL A 161 -6.05 40.89 2.34
N SER A 162 -5.05 40.49 1.54
CA SER A 162 -4.99 40.77 0.09
C SER A 162 -6.05 40.04 -0.73
N ASN A 163 -6.68 39.00 -0.19
CA ASN A 163 -7.65 38.16 -0.89
C ASN A 163 -9.11 38.48 -0.49
N ALA A 164 -9.34 39.59 0.20
CA ALA A 164 -10.64 40.01 0.73
C ALA A 164 -11.45 40.93 -0.20
N ASN A 165 -11.05 41.06 -1.47
CA ASN A 165 -11.75 41.83 -2.50
C ASN A 165 -12.42 40.90 -3.51
#